data_AF-A0A2D6TQI2-F1
#
_entry.id   AF-A0A2D6TQI2-F1
#
_cell.length_a   1.000
_cell.length_b   1.000
_cell.length_c   1.000
_cell.angle_alpha   90.00
_cell.angle_beta   90.00
_cell.angle_gamma   90.00
#
_symmetry.space_group_name_H-M   'P 1'
#
loop_
_entity.id
_entity.type
_entity.pdbx_description
1 polymer ?
#
loop_
_entity_poly.entity_id
_entity_poly.type
_entity_poly.pdbx_seq_one_letter_code
_entity_poly.pdbx_strand_id
1 'polypeptide(L)'
;MDQFTGDIAAMLEIALIGAGLVVLYYAGKEGSKLMKVGAYVMLIGGILGLICTGYWWFKYHEAGVFYSPVNKTIHLMQHNADDANHHIFPE
;
A
#
# COMPACT_ATOMS: atom_id res chain seq x y z
N MET A 1 -0.17 15.21 -3.76
CA MET A 1 -0.71 15.09 -2.38
C MET A 1 -0.58 13.65 -1.88
N ASP A 2 0.18 12.82 -2.60
CA ASP A 2 0.16 11.36 -2.49
C ASP A 2 1.08 10.83 -1.39
N GLN A 3 2.09 11.61 -0.99
CA GLN A 3 3.00 11.25 0.09
C GLN A 3 2.32 11.21 1.45
N PHE A 4 1.38 12.14 1.71
CA PHE A 4 0.63 12.20 2.96
C PHE A 4 -0.33 11.02 3.10
N THR A 5 -1.01 10.67 2.00
CA THR A 5 -1.89 9.49 1.95
C THR A 5 -1.10 8.18 2.11
N GLY A 6 0.08 8.08 1.48
CA GLY A 6 0.97 6.93 1.64
C GLY A 6 1.48 6.75 3.07
N ASP A 7 1.82 7.83 3.76
CA ASP A 7 2.25 7.79 5.16
C ASP A 7 1.11 7.33 6.10
N ILE A 8 -0.12 7.83 5.88
CA ILE A 8 -1.31 7.38 6.61
C ILE A 8 -1.60 5.91 6.35
N ALA A 9 -1.50 5.46 5.09
CA ALA A 9 -1.68 4.05 4.74
C ALA A 9 -0.67 3.16 5.47
N ALA A 10 0.61 3.54 5.46
CA ALA A 10 1.67 2.82 6.17
C ALA A 10 1.42 2.78 7.68
N MET A 11 0.98 3.88 8.30
CA MET A 11 0.62 3.90 9.71
C MET A 11 -0.55 2.99 10.04
N LEU A 12 -1.59 2.99 9.20
CA LEU A 12 -2.76 2.12 9.35
C LEU A 12 -2.34 0.64 9.25
N GLU A 13 -1.50 0.28 8.28
CA GLU A 13 -1.01 -1.08 8.06
C GLU A 13 -0.20 -1.58 9.26
N ILE A 14 0.72 -0.76 9.79
CA ILE A 14 1.49 -1.09 10.99
C ILE A 14 0.57 -1.27 12.20
N ALA A 15 -0.41 -0.38 12.39
CA ALA A 15 -1.39 -0.50 13.46
C ALA A 15 -2.21 -1.79 13.34
N LEU A 16 -2.61 -2.16 12.13
CA LEU A 16 -3.40 -3.35 11.83
C LEU A 16 -2.59 -4.64 12.05
N ILE A 17 -1.29 -4.65 11.69
CA ILE A 17 -0.36 -5.74 12.00
C ILE A 17 -0.18 -5.88 13.53
N GLY A 18 0.02 -4.76 14.23
CA GLY A 18 0.15 -4.73 15.69
C GLY A 18 -1.10 -5.27 16.38
N ALA A 19 -2.29 -4.83 15.95
CA ALA A 19 -3.57 -5.35 16.44
C ALA A 19 -3.70 -6.85 16.14
N GLY A 20 -3.35 -7.30 14.93
CA GLY A 20 -3.36 -8.71 14.54
C GLY A 20 -2.48 -9.59 15.44
N LEU A 21 -1.29 -9.13 15.81
CA LEU A 21 -0.39 -9.82 16.75
C LEU A 21 -1.00 -9.96 18.14
N VAL A 22 -1.61 -8.88 18.66
CA VAL A 22 -2.29 -8.91 19.96
C VAL A 22 -3.48 -9.89 19.93
N VAL A 23 -4.31 -9.83 18.89
CA VAL A 23 -5.44 -10.75 18.72
C VAL A 23 -4.95 -12.20 18.59
N LEU A 24 -3.84 -12.45 17.90
CA LEU A 24 -3.24 -13.78 17.78
C LEU A 24 -2.78 -14.32 19.14
N TYR A 25 -2.17 -13.46 19.97
CA TYR A 25 -1.76 -13.82 21.33
C TYR A 25 -2.95 -14.26 22.19
N TYR A 26 -4.03 -13.47 22.20
CA TYR A 26 -5.25 -13.84 22.93
C TYR A 26 -5.94 -15.08 22.35
N ALA A 27 -5.93 -15.24 21.02
CA ALA A 27 -6.51 -16.41 20.35
C ALA A 27 -5.79 -17.71 20.75
N GLY A 28 -4.47 -17.64 20.94
CA GLY A 28 -3.69 -18.75 21.46
C GLY A 28 -4.07 -19.12 22.90
N LYS A 29 -4.35 -18.11 23.74
CA LYS A 29 -4.73 -18.32 25.14
C LYS A 29 -6.13 -18.93 25.30
N GLU A 30 -7.08 -18.53 24.45
CA GLU A 30 -8.47 -19.03 24.51
C GLU A 30 -8.72 -20.27 23.66
N GLY A 31 -7.77 -20.69 22.83
CA GLY A 31 -7.92 -21.85 21.93
C GLY A 31 -8.97 -21.66 20.82
N SER A 32 -9.45 -20.43 20.62
CA SER A 32 -10.50 -20.12 19.65
C SER A 32 -9.94 -20.08 18.23
N LYS A 33 -10.33 -21.07 17.40
CA LYS A 33 -9.92 -21.16 15.99
C LYS A 33 -10.40 -19.95 15.16
N LEU A 34 -11.58 -19.42 15.44
CA LEU A 34 -12.14 -18.26 14.73
C LEU A 34 -11.30 -17.00 14.96
N MET A 35 -10.89 -16.76 16.20
CA MET A 35 -10.09 -15.58 16.55
C MET A 35 -8.67 -15.67 15.96
N LYS A 36 -8.13 -16.89 15.87
CA LYS A 36 -6.85 -17.18 15.22
C LYS A 36 -6.91 -16.88 13.72
N VAL A 37 -7.99 -17.28 13.04
CA VAL A 37 -8.21 -16.96 11.62
C VAL A 37 -8.35 -15.45 11.42
N GLY A 38 -9.14 -14.77 12.25
CA GLY A 38 -9.26 -13.31 12.20
C GLY A 38 -7.90 -12.60 12.34
N ALA A 39 -7.08 -13.05 13.28
CA ALA A 39 -5.72 -12.53 13.46
C ALA A 39 -4.83 -12.78 12.25
N TYR A 40 -4.89 -13.97 11.63
CA TYR A 40 -4.14 -14.24 10.40
C TYR A 40 -4.60 -13.37 9.23
N VAL A 41 -5.90 -13.13 9.07
CA VAL A 41 -6.42 -12.25 8.02
C VAL A 41 -5.91 -10.82 8.21
N MET A 42 -5.90 -10.33 9.46
CA MET A 42 -5.33 -9.02 9.77
C MET A 42 -3.84 -8.94 9.46
N LEU A 43 -3.06 -9.95 9.85
CA LEU A 43 -1.62 -9.99 9.60
C LEU A 43 -1.29 -10.07 8.10
N ILE A 44 -1.94 -10.98 7.38
CA ILE A 44 -1.71 -11.16 5.94
C ILE A 44 -2.16 -9.91 5.19
N GLY A 45 -3.33 -9.36 5.53
CA GLY A 45 -3.84 -8.13 4.93
C GLY A 45 -2.93 -6.94 5.18
N GLY A 46 -2.44 -6.77 6.41
CA GLY A 46 -1.50 -5.71 6.76
C GLY A 46 -0.15 -5.84 6.04
N ILE A 47 0.42 -7.05 5.97
CA ILE A 47 1.69 -7.29 5.27
C ILE A 47 1.55 -7.05 3.77
N LEU A 48 0.49 -7.57 3.14
CA LEU A 48 0.25 -7.34 1.70
C LEU A 48 0.00 -5.86 1.39
N GLY A 49 -0.72 -5.16 2.25
CA GLY A 49 -0.89 -3.71 2.18
C GLY A 49 0.45 -3.00 2.21
N LEU A 50 1.29 -3.29 3.22
CA LEU A 50 2.59 -2.65 3.40
C LEU A 50 3.53 -2.89 2.21
N ILE A 51 3.50 -4.09 1.62
CA ILE A 51 4.23 -4.39 0.39
C ILE A 51 3.70 -3.54 -0.79
N CYS A 52 2.38 -3.43 -0.94
CA CYS A 52 1.75 -2.63 -1.99
C CYS A 52 2.09 -1.14 -1.85
N THR A 53 1.88 -0.59 -0.66
CA THR A 53 2.17 0.80 -0.31
C THR A 53 3.66 1.08 -0.47
N GLY A 54 4.54 0.19 -0.01
CA GLY A 54 5.98 0.29 -0.18
C GLY A 54 6.43 0.24 -1.64
N TYR A 55 5.86 -0.66 -2.45
CA TYR A 55 6.17 -0.74 -3.89
C TYR A 55 5.83 0.57 -4.60
N TRP A 56 4.64 1.11 -4.33
CA TRP A 56 4.22 2.38 -4.90
C TRP A 56 5.12 3.51 -4.39
N TRP A 57 5.45 3.53 -3.10
CA TRP A 57 6.37 4.50 -2.53
C TRP A 57 7.72 4.52 -3.28
N PHE A 58 8.37 3.36 -3.46
CA PHE A 58 9.63 3.27 -4.19
C PHE A 58 9.51 3.74 -5.65
N LYS A 59 8.46 3.29 -6.37
CA LYS A 59 8.23 3.68 -7.77
C LYS A 59 8.12 5.20 -7.94
N TYR A 60 7.38 5.87 -7.06
CA TYR A 60 7.22 7.32 -7.12
C TYR A 60 8.44 8.06 -6.56
N HIS A 61 9.21 7.43 -5.66
CA HIS A 61 10.45 7.99 -5.13
C HIS A 61 11.54 8.06 -6.19
N GLU A 62 11.73 6.98 -6.95
CA GLU A 62 12.69 6.95 -8.08
C GLU A 62 12.29 7.93 -9.19
N ALA A 63 10.98 8.13 -9.41
CA ALA A 63 10.48 9.12 -10.36
C ALA A 63 10.73 10.58 -9.91
N GLY A 64 11.16 10.81 -8.68
CA GLY A 64 11.51 12.14 -8.14
C GLY A 64 10.31 13.08 -7.94
N VAL A 65 9.08 12.56 -7.99
CA VAL A 65 7.85 13.37 -7.87
C VAL A 65 7.68 14.01 -6.50
N PHE A 66 8.32 13.46 -5.46
CA PHE A 66 8.28 14.03 -4.10
C PHE A 66 9.15 15.28 -3.94
N TYR A 67 10.15 15.49 -4.80
CA TYR A 67 11.07 16.65 -4.74
C TYR A 67 10.66 17.79 -5.68
N SER A 68 9.97 17.52 -6.80
CA SER A 68 9.47 18.55 -7.72
C SER A 68 8.05 18.19 -8.21
N PRO A 69 7.01 18.49 -7.39
CA PRO A 69 5.68 17.90 -7.57
C PRO A 69 4.90 18.45 -8.77
N VAL A 70 5.23 19.63 -9.29
CA VAL A 70 4.46 20.25 -10.38
C VAL A 70 4.95 19.78 -11.75
N ASN A 71 6.27 19.78 -12.01
CA ASN A 71 6.78 19.51 -13.36
C ASN A 71 6.84 18.01 -13.70
N LYS A 72 7.13 17.15 -12.71
CA LYS A 72 7.33 15.70 -12.94
C LYS A 72 6.02 14.91 -12.93
N THR A 73 5.05 15.30 -12.11
CA THR A 73 3.75 14.61 -12.01
C THR A 73 2.92 14.79 -13.29
N ILE A 74 2.96 15.99 -13.90
CA ILE A 74 2.29 16.24 -15.19
C ILE A 74 2.90 15.37 -16.29
N HIS A 75 4.23 15.29 -16.39
CA HIS A 75 4.91 14.44 -17.38
C HIS A 75 4.62 12.94 -17.20
N LEU A 76 4.52 12.44 -15.97
CA LEU A 76 4.17 11.04 -15.71
C LEU A 76 2.71 10.74 -16.01
N MET A 77 1.78 11.64 -15.64
CA MET A 77 0.38 11.47 -16.00
C MET A 77 0.16 11.55 -17.52
N GLN A 78 0.89 12.43 -18.21
CA GLN A 78 0.86 12.52 -19.67
C GLN A 78 1.42 11.25 -20.32
N HIS A 79 2.60 10.76 -19.90
CA HIS A 79 3.19 9.54 -20.44
C HIS A 79 2.31 8.30 -20.21
N ASN A 80 1.68 8.18 -19.05
CA ASN A 80 0.73 7.09 -18.79
C ASN A 80 -0.56 7.23 -19.60
N ALA A 81 -1.01 8.45 -19.90
CA ALA A 81 -2.15 8.69 -20.78
C ALA A 81 -1.82 8.43 -22.25
N ASP A 82 -0.61 8.77 -22.70
CA ASP A 82 -0.11 8.53 -24.05
C ASP A 82 0.11 7.01 -24.28
N ASP A 83 0.73 6.30 -23.35
CA ASP A 83 0.87 4.83 -23.39
C ASP A 83 -0.51 4.14 -23.39
N ALA A 84 -1.45 4.59 -22.56
CA ALA A 84 -2.80 4.05 -22.55
C ALA A 84 -3.53 4.28 -23.88
N ASN A 85 -3.37 5.46 -24.50
CA ASN A 85 -3.95 5.74 -25.82
C ASN A 85 -3.30 4.88 -26.92
N HIS A 86 -1.99 4.66 -26.87
CA HIS A 86 -1.29 3.82 -27.84
C HIS A 86 -1.73 2.36 -27.78
N HIS A 87 -2.07 1.85 -26.59
CA HIS A 87 -2.60 0.50 -26.40
C HIS A 87 -4.09 0.35 -26.81
N ILE A 88 -4.87 1.43 -26.77
CA ILE A 88 -6.31 1.40 -27.13
C ILE A 88 -6.50 1.68 -28.63
N PHE A 89 -5.65 2.50 -29.24
CA PHE A 89 -5.64 2.82 -30.66
C PHE A 89 -4.24 2.61 -31.25
N PRO A 90 -3.88 1.37 -31.60
CA PRO A 90 -2.67 1.14 -32.40
C PRO A 90 -2.89 1.71 -33.81
N GLU A 91 -1.89 2.46 -34.31
CA GLU A 91 -1.84 2.94 -35.70
C GLU A 91 -1.64 1.81 -36.72
#